data_AF-A0AAU2U778-F1
#
_entry.id   AF-A0AAU2U778-F1
#
_cell.length_a   1.000
_cell.length_b   1.000
_cell.length_c   1.000
_cell.angle_alpha   90.00
_cell.angle_beta   90.00
_cell.angle_gamma   90.00
#
_symmetry.space_group_name_H-M   'P 1'
#
loop_
_entity.id
_entity.type
_entity.pdbx_description
1 polymer ?
#
loop_
_entity_poly.entity_id
_entity_poly.type
_entity_poly.pdbx_seq_one_letter_code
_entity_poly.pdbx_strand_id
1 'polypeptide(L)'
;MRCSLLRPEPSQRDRLIEIRDNLLDRIAEAQREGWLGEVEGLEISLAGAEEKLAQLDAALKPSVIHLGLPTFGQIAGRSSTL
;
A
#
# COMPACT_ATOMS: atom_id res chain seq x y z
N MET A 1 6.76 2.50 -11.45
CA MET A 1 5.79 1.43 -11.05
C MET A 1 4.38 1.89 -11.46
N ARG A 2 3.73 1.28 -12.46
CA ARG A 2 2.47 1.83 -13.05
C ARG A 2 1.20 0.99 -12.83
N CYS A 3 1.27 -0.06 -12.01
CA CYS A 3 0.08 -0.86 -11.66
C CYS A 3 -0.42 -0.47 -10.27
N SER A 4 -1.42 0.41 -10.23
CA SER A 4 -2.08 0.85 -8.99
C SER A 4 -3.03 -0.19 -8.40
N LEU A 5 -3.44 -1.20 -9.17
CA LEU A 5 -4.42 -2.21 -8.75
C LEU A 5 -3.81 -3.48 -8.13
N LEU A 6 -2.49 -3.68 -8.24
CA LEU A 6 -1.84 -4.87 -7.70
C LEU A 6 -1.38 -4.60 -6.27
N ARG A 7 -2.02 -5.26 -5.30
CA ARG A 7 -1.56 -5.26 -3.91
C ARG A 7 -0.15 -5.88 -3.86
N PRO A 8 0.85 -5.20 -3.26
CA PRO A 8 2.17 -5.77 -3.10
C PRO A 8 2.12 -6.98 -2.16
N GLU A 9 2.96 -7.99 -2.43
CA GLU A 9 3.12 -9.12 -1.52
C GLU A 9 3.95 -8.66 -0.29
N PRO A 10 3.57 -9.01 0.96
CA PRO A 10 4.22 -8.49 2.17
C PRO A 10 5.73 -8.72 2.26
N SER A 11 6.25 -9.85 1.75
CA SER A 11 7.70 -10.11 1.72
C SER A 11 8.47 -9.17 0.80
N GLN A 12 7.80 -8.44 -0.10
CA GLN A 12 8.43 -7.44 -0.97
C GLN A 12 8.68 -6.09 -0.29
N ARG A 13 8.33 -5.92 0.99
CA ARG A 13 8.48 -4.63 1.69
C ARG A 13 9.90 -4.10 1.64
N ASP A 14 10.88 -4.94 1.96
CA ASP A 14 12.30 -4.54 1.98
C ASP A 14 12.78 -4.14 0.58
N ARG A 15 12.33 -4.87 -0.44
CA ARG A 15 12.61 -4.52 -1.84
C ARG A 15 12.00 -3.18 -2.25
N LEU A 16 10.80 -2.85 -1.78
CA LEU A 16 10.18 -1.56 -2.06
C LEU A 16 10.91 -0.40 -1.36
N ILE A 17 11.47 -0.65 -0.17
CA ILE A 17 12.35 0.32 0.53
C ILE A 17 13.62 0.57 -0.28
N GLU A 18 14.29 -0.49 -0.76
CA GLU A 18 15.47 -0.34 -1.62
C GLU A 18 15.16 0.47 -2.88
N ILE A 19 14.01 0.22 -3.51
CA ILE A 19 13.58 0.97 -4.71
C ILE A 19 13.33 2.44 -4.37
N ARG A 20 12.66 2.74 -3.25
CA ARG A 20 12.42 4.11 -2.79
C ARG A 20 13.74 4.86 -2.58
N ASP A 21 14.68 4.24 -1.86
CA ASP A 21 15.95 4.88 -1.52
C ASP A 21 16.79 5.13 -2.80
N ASN A 22 16.81 4.17 -3.73
CA ASN A 22 17.44 4.37 -5.03
C ASN A 22 16.79 5.49 -5.86
N LEU A 23 15.46 5.63 -5.81
CA LEU A 23 14.76 6.71 -6.50
C LEU A 23 15.12 8.08 -5.93
N LEU A 24 15.25 8.21 -4.60
CA LEU A 24 15.69 9.43 -3.95
C LEU A 24 17.11 9.82 -4.41
N ASP A 25 18.04 8.86 -4.45
CA ASP A 25 19.40 9.10 -4.92
C ASP A 25 19.42 9.58 -6.38
N ARG A 26 18.62 8.95 -7.25
CA ARG A 26 18.52 9.31 -8.67
C ARG A 26 17.85 10.66 -8.90
N ILE A 27 16.86 11.03 -8.09
CA ILE A 27 16.26 12.38 -8.14
C ILE A 27 17.31 13.42 -7.76
N ALA A 28 18.06 13.18 -6.68
CA ALA A 28 19.10 14.10 -6.26
C ALA A 28 20.20 14.25 -7.33
N GLU A 29 20.57 13.16 -8.02
CA GLU A 29 21.49 13.19 -9.16
C GLU A 29 20.92 13.99 -10.34
N ALA A 30 19.71 13.66 -10.79
CA ALA A 30 19.08 14.35 -11.92
C ALA A 30 18.90 15.85 -11.65
N GLN A 31 18.62 16.25 -10.41
CA GLN A 31 18.57 17.66 -10.00
C GLN A 31 19.95 18.34 -10.08
N ARG A 32 21.02 17.68 -9.60
CA ARG A 32 22.39 18.21 -9.69
C ARG A 32 22.86 18.38 -11.12
N GLU A 33 22.55 17.41 -11.98
CA GLU A 33 22.95 17.39 -13.40
C GLU A 33 22.00 18.20 -14.31
N GLY A 34 20.91 18.76 -13.76
CA GLY A 34 19.95 19.56 -14.52
C GLY A 34 19.08 18.75 -15.49
N TRP A 35 18.93 17.44 -15.27
CA TRP A 35 18.10 16.55 -16.10
C TRP A 35 16.62 16.64 -15.71
N LEU A 36 16.03 17.82 -15.90
CA LEU A 36 14.67 18.13 -15.45
C LEU A 36 13.60 17.17 -16.03
N GLY A 37 13.79 16.69 -17.26
CA GLY A 37 12.89 15.73 -17.89
C GLY A 37 12.90 14.34 -17.24
N GLU A 38 13.99 13.96 -16.56
CA GLU A 38 14.05 12.70 -15.80
C GLU A 38 13.48 12.84 -14.39
N VAL A 39 13.65 14.01 -13.77
CA VAL A 39 13.18 14.30 -12.39
C VAL A 39 11.68 13.99 -12.27
N GLU A 40 10.85 14.49 -13.17
CA GLU A 40 9.40 14.28 -13.13
C GLU A 40 9.04 12.78 -13.17
N GLY A 41 9.66 12.02 -14.06
CA GLY A 41 9.42 10.58 -14.19
C GLY A 41 9.88 9.77 -12.96
N LEU A 42 10.95 10.22 -12.31
CA LEU A 42 11.47 9.64 -11.07
C LEU A 42 10.57 9.97 -9.87
N GLU A 43 10.08 11.20 -9.75
CA GLU A 43 9.13 11.62 -8.70
C GLU A 43 7.81 10.85 -8.79
N ILE A 44 7.25 10.67 -10.00
CA ILE A 44 6.06 9.83 -10.21
C ILE A 44 6.32 8.38 -9.75
N SER A 45 7.52 7.87 -10.04
CA SER A 45 7.89 6.52 -9.64
C SER A 45 8.08 6.39 -8.13
N LEU A 46 8.62 7.43 -7.47
CA LEU A 46 8.78 7.52 -6.02
C LEU A 46 7.42 7.52 -5.33
N ALA A 47 6.49 8.38 -5.76
CA ALA A 47 5.13 8.42 -5.24
C ALA A 47 4.44 7.04 -5.33
N GLY A 48 4.62 6.34 -6.46
CA GLY A 48 4.09 4.98 -6.62
C GLY A 48 4.77 3.92 -5.73
N ALA A 49 6.02 4.12 -5.32
CA ALA A 49 6.70 3.23 -4.36
C ALA A 49 6.22 3.49 -2.93
N GLU A 50 6.06 4.76 -2.55
CA GLU A 50 5.55 5.18 -1.25
C GLU A 50 4.10 4.74 -1.04
N GLU A 51 3.25 4.88 -2.06
CA GLU A 51 1.86 4.40 -2.01
C GLU A 51 1.80 2.90 -1.71
N LYS A 52 2.66 2.10 -2.34
CA LYS A 52 2.73 0.65 -2.11
C LYS A 52 3.20 0.31 -0.70
N LEU A 53 4.18 1.04 -0.15
CA LEU A 53 4.60 0.87 1.23
C LEU A 53 3.46 1.21 2.20
N ALA A 54 2.73 2.29 1.96
CA ALA A 54 1.57 2.67 2.76
C ALA A 54 0.46 1.60 2.71
N GLN A 55 0.22 0.98 1.54
CA GLN A 55 -0.72 -0.14 1.41
C GLN A 55 -0.29 -1.36 2.24
N LEU A 56 1.00 -1.70 2.25
CA LEU A 56 1.54 -2.79 3.08
C LEU A 56 1.38 -2.50 4.58
N ASP A 57 1.76 -1.30 5.00
CA ASP A 57 1.67 -0.88 6.40
C ASP A 57 0.20 -0.81 6.88
N ALA A 58 -0.74 -0.48 5.99
CA ALA A 58 -2.18 -0.55 6.28
C ALA A 58 -2.70 -1.99 6.36
N ALA A 59 -2.22 -2.90 5.51
CA ALA A 59 -2.62 -4.31 5.54
C ALA A 59 -2.11 -5.05 6.79
N LEU A 60 -0.96 -4.64 7.33
CA LEU A 60 -0.42 -5.15 8.61
C LEU A 60 -1.25 -4.73 9.82
N LYS A 61 -2.08 -3.69 9.71
CA LYS A 61 -2.99 -3.26 10.78
C LYS A 61 -4.32 -4.00 10.62
N PRO A 62 -4.68 -4.95 11.51
CA PRO A 62 -5.99 -5.57 11.44
C PRO A 62 -7.06 -4.51 11.73
N SER A 63 -7.82 -4.12 10.70
CA SER A 63 -9.03 -3.33 10.88
C SER A 63 -10.19 -4.30 11.15
N VAL A 64 -10.78 -4.20 12.35
CA VAL A 64 -11.99 -4.96 12.68
C VAL A 64 -13.15 -4.29 11.96
N ILE A 65 -13.53 -4.83 10.80
CA ILE A 65 -14.74 -4.42 10.09
C ILE A 65 -15.90 -5.25 10.62
N HIS A 66 -16.79 -4.64 11.39
CA HIS A 66 -18.03 -5.27 11.81
C HIS A 66 -19.02 -5.30 10.63
N LEU A 67 -19.03 -6.42 9.90
CA LEU A 67 -19.89 -6.68 8.74
C LEU A 67 -21.39 -6.86 9.09
N GLY A 68 -21.81 -6.56 10.32
CA GLY A 68 -23.18 -6.80 10.78
C GLY A 68 -23.57 -8.27 10.88
N LEU A 69 -22.60 -9.20 10.89
CA LEU A 69 -22.86 -10.62 11.03
C LEU A 69 -23.52 -10.90 12.38
N PRO A 70 -24.73 -11.50 12.39
CA PRO A 70 -25.39 -11.86 13.64
C PRO A 70 -24.52 -12.88 14.38
N THR A 71 -24.30 -12.62 15.66
CA THR A 71 -23.62 -13.56 16.55
C THR A 71 -24.46 -14.82 16.69
N PHE A 72 -23.81 -15.95 17.02
CA PHE A 72 -24.49 -17.24 17.15
C PHE A 72 -25.69 -17.19 18.12
N GLY A 73 -25.62 -16.38 19.18
CA GLY A 73 -26.74 -16.16 20.11
C GLY A 73 -27.95 -15.46 19.49
N GLN A 74 -27.73 -14.54 18.55
CA GLN A 74 -28.79 -13.86 17.80
C GLN A 74 -29.46 -14.79 16.77
N ILE A 75 -28.77 -15.84 16.33
CA ILE A 75 -29.30 -16.86 15.43
C ILE A 75 -30.09 -17.91 16.22
N ALA A 76 -29.54 -18.39 17.34
CA ALA A 76 -30.16 -19.41 18.18
C ALA A 76 -31.47 -18.94 18.85
N GLY A 77 -31.59 -17.64 19.19
CA GLY A 77 -32.79 -17.08 19.82
C GLY A 77 -34.03 -17.00 18.90
N ARG A 78 -33.90 -17.26 17.60
CA ARG A 78 -34.98 -17.11 16.61
C ARG A 78 -35.80 -18.39 16.41
N SER A 79 -35.42 -19.49 17.05
CA SER A 79 -36.12 -20.78 16.95
C SER A 79 -37.34 -20.90 17.87
N SER A 80 -37.75 -19.84 18.58
CA SER A 80 -38.97 -19.84 19.37
C SER A 80 -39.94 -18.76 18.91
N THR A 81 -40.88 -19.17 18.05
CA THR A 81 -42.27 -18.68 18.13
C THR A 81 -43.17 -19.79 17.61
N LEU A 82 -44.06 -20.25 18.51
CA LEU A 82 -45.27 -21.03 18.24
C LEU A 82 -46.23 -20.25 17.34
#